data_AF-A0A812R1V9-F1
#
_entry.id   AF-A0A812R1V9-F1
#
_cell.length_a   1.000
_cell.length_b   1.000
_cell.length_c   1.000
_cell.angle_alpha   90.00
_cell.angle_beta   90.00
_cell.angle_gamma   90.00
#
_symmetry.space_group_name_H-M   'P 1'
#
loop_
_entity.id
_entity.type
_entity.pdbx_description
1 polymer ?
#
loop_
_entity_poly.entity_id
_entity_poly.type
_entity_poly.pdbx_seq_one_letter_code
_entity_poly.pdbx_strand_id
1 'polypeptide(L)'
;MAACELSARWDLAIALLDEARARQLQLTLVACSTAVSACSQGRKWNWALWLLRAAQAFSLDVTIYCAALTACGRAGQWRHSIALLDEMSSAQLAADKVTCAAAVAACERAGKSDHGLRLLRGTEDRILSWMFD
;
A
#
# COMPACT_ATOMS: atom_id res chain seq x y z
N MET A 1 5.62 -14.90 -21.96
CA MET A 1 6.44 -15.56 -20.92
C MET A 1 6.65 -14.71 -19.65
N ALA A 2 6.44 -13.39 -19.65
CA ALA A 2 6.68 -12.53 -18.46
C ALA A 2 5.76 -12.77 -17.24
N ALA A 3 4.59 -13.39 -17.41
CA ALA A 3 3.64 -13.60 -16.32
C ALA A 3 4.16 -14.57 -15.23
N CYS A 4 4.98 -15.56 -15.57
CA CYS A 4 5.49 -16.53 -14.59
C CYS A 4 6.60 -15.97 -13.70
N GLU A 5 7.46 -15.08 -14.22
CA GLU A 5 8.53 -14.47 -13.43
C GLU A 5 8.01 -13.42 -12.43
N LEU A 6 6.90 -12.76 -12.76
CA LEU A 6 6.21 -11.84 -11.85
C LEU A 6 5.44 -12.63 -10.78
N SER A 7 4.91 -13.81 -11.11
CA SER A 7 4.26 -14.70 -10.16
C SER A 7 5.25 -15.32 -9.16
N ALA A 8 6.37 -15.85 -9.66
CA ALA A 8 7.36 -16.53 -8.83
C ALA A 8 8.00 -15.62 -7.77
N ARG A 9 8.03 -14.30 -8.00
CA ARG A 9 8.63 -13.34 -7.07
C ARG A 9 7.78 -13.06 -5.83
N TRP A 10 6.45 -13.21 -5.87
CA TRP A 10 5.63 -13.02 -4.67
C TRP A 10 5.59 -14.27 -3.79
N ASP A 11 5.64 -15.48 -4.36
CA ASP A 11 5.77 -16.71 -3.59
C ASP A 11 7.07 -16.71 -2.76
N LEU A 12 8.18 -16.34 -3.41
CA LEU A 12 9.49 -16.24 -2.76
C LEU A 12 9.55 -15.09 -1.75
N ALA A 13 8.92 -13.94 -2.06
CA ALA A 13 8.78 -12.85 -1.09
C ALA A 13 8.00 -13.32 0.14
N ILE A 14 6.88 -14.02 -0.02
CA ILE A 14 6.10 -14.53 1.12
C ILE A 14 6.92 -15.54 1.92
N ALA A 15 7.62 -16.47 1.29
CA ALA A 15 8.47 -17.43 2.00
C ALA A 15 9.55 -16.71 2.84
N LEU A 16 10.18 -15.67 2.30
CA LEU A 16 11.14 -14.85 3.03
C LEU A 16 10.48 -14.06 4.17
N LEU A 17 9.26 -13.55 3.99
CA LEU A 17 8.54 -12.83 5.04
C LEU A 17 8.06 -13.76 6.15
N ASP A 18 7.63 -14.98 5.82
CA ASP A 18 7.19 -15.96 6.80
C ASP A 18 8.38 -16.46 7.63
N GLU A 19 9.53 -16.66 6.98
CA GLU A 19 10.79 -16.96 7.68
C GLU A 19 11.26 -15.78 8.56
N ALA A 20 11.16 -14.54 8.05
CA ALA A 20 11.49 -13.35 8.83
C ALA A 20 10.58 -13.18 10.04
N ARG A 21 9.28 -13.49 9.89
CA ARG A 21 8.29 -13.49 10.97
C ARG A 21 8.58 -14.58 12.00
N ALA A 22 8.88 -15.80 11.55
CA ALA A 22 9.22 -16.93 12.41
C ALA A 22 10.49 -16.67 13.23
N ARG A 23 11.46 -15.96 12.65
CA ARG A 23 12.75 -15.64 13.29
C ARG A 23 12.79 -14.27 14.00
N GLN A 24 11.67 -13.53 14.02
CA GLN A 24 11.61 -12.14 14.52
C GLN A 24 12.73 -11.23 13.98
N LEU A 25 13.10 -11.43 12.72
CA LEU A 25 14.18 -10.65 12.10
C LEU A 25 13.71 -9.20 11.88
N GLN A 26 14.59 -8.25 12.21
CA GLN A 26 14.40 -6.84 11.86
C GLN A 26 14.49 -6.72 10.33
N LEU A 27 13.33 -6.60 9.68
CA LEU A 27 13.27 -6.37 8.24
C LEU A 27 13.89 -5.00 7.93
N THR A 28 14.84 -4.97 7.01
CA THR A 28 15.43 -3.70 6.55
C THR A 28 14.51 -3.03 5.53
N LEU A 29 14.66 -1.70 5.36
CA LEU A 29 13.89 -0.92 4.39
C LEU A 29 13.95 -1.50 2.95
N VAL A 30 15.11 -2.03 2.55
CA VAL A 30 15.32 -2.67 1.23
C VAL A 30 14.57 -4.00 1.11
N ALA A 31 14.53 -4.81 2.18
CA ALA A 31 13.73 -6.03 2.20
C ALA A 31 12.23 -5.71 2.15
N CYS A 32 11.81 -4.63 2.80
CA CYS A 32 10.42 -4.17 2.77
C CYS A 32 10.01 -3.65 1.38
N SER A 33 10.84 -2.83 0.72
CA SER A 33 10.51 -2.28 -0.60
C SER A 33 10.38 -3.36 -1.69
N THR A 34 11.23 -4.38 -1.63
CA THR A 34 11.20 -5.53 -2.54
C THR A 34 9.98 -6.42 -2.29
N ALA A 35 9.70 -6.75 -1.03
CA ALA A 35 8.56 -7.56 -0.67
C ALA A 35 7.21 -6.87 -0.93
N VAL A 36 7.10 -5.55 -0.70
CA VAL A 36 5.85 -4.81 -0.96
C VAL A 36 5.56 -4.70 -2.47
N SER A 37 6.61 -4.55 -3.29
CA SER A 37 6.50 -4.55 -4.75
C SER A 37 5.96 -5.88 -5.26
N ALA A 38 6.44 -7.00 -4.73
CA ALA A 38 5.92 -8.33 -5.04
C ALA A 38 4.47 -8.52 -4.57
N CYS A 39 4.12 -8.03 -3.36
CA CYS A 39 2.75 -8.09 -2.84
C CYS A 39 1.74 -7.32 -3.70
N SER A 40 2.14 -6.16 -4.25
CA SER A 40 1.30 -5.34 -5.15
C SER A 40 0.91 -6.08 -6.44
N GLN A 41 1.78 -6.96 -6.94
CA GLN A 41 1.56 -7.77 -8.13
C GLN A 41 0.74 -9.03 -7.81
N GLY A 42 0.99 -9.65 -6.64
CA GLY A 42 0.28 -10.84 -6.17
C GLY A 42 -1.12 -10.60 -5.59
N ARG A 43 -1.58 -9.34 -5.48
CA ARG A 43 -2.85 -8.96 -4.81
C ARG A 43 -2.90 -9.41 -3.34
N LYS A 44 -1.74 -9.51 -2.69
CA LYS A 44 -1.58 -9.99 -1.31
C LYS A 44 -1.62 -8.82 -0.34
N TRP A 45 -2.79 -8.20 -0.21
CA TRP A 45 -3.01 -7.00 0.62
C TRP A 45 -2.64 -7.23 2.09
N ASN A 46 -2.89 -8.41 2.64
CA ASN A 46 -2.65 -8.76 4.04
C ASN A 46 -1.16 -8.67 4.37
N TRP A 47 -0.32 -9.21 3.48
CA TRP A 47 1.13 -9.17 3.60
C TRP A 47 1.67 -7.75 3.42
N ALA A 48 1.14 -7.00 2.45
CA ALA A 48 1.55 -5.60 2.26
C ALA A 48 1.26 -4.73 3.49
N LEU A 49 0.11 -4.90 4.14
CA LEU A 49 -0.22 -4.20 5.39
C LEU A 49 0.65 -4.63 6.56
N TRP A 50 0.89 -5.94 6.70
CA TRP A 50 1.79 -6.44 7.74
C TRP A 50 3.19 -5.86 7.58
N LEU A 51 3.68 -5.82 6.35
CA LEU A 51 5.00 -5.28 6.02
C LEU A 51 5.10 -3.79 6.36
N LEU A 52 4.06 -3.02 6.02
CA LEU A 52 3.99 -1.60 6.35
C LEU A 52 4.07 -1.38 7.87
N ARG A 53 3.34 -2.18 8.66
CA ARG A 53 3.41 -2.13 10.12
C ARG A 53 4.74 -2.60 10.69
N ALA A 54 5.31 -3.67 10.13
CA ALA A 54 6.63 -4.16 10.54
C ALA A 54 7.73 -3.13 10.23
N ALA A 55 7.54 -2.33 9.19
CA ALA A 55 8.47 -1.30 8.76
C ALA A 55 8.15 0.10 9.33
N GLN A 56 7.11 0.23 10.16
CA GLN A 56 6.69 1.51 10.75
C GLN A 56 7.72 2.08 11.74
N ALA A 57 8.64 1.24 12.23
CA ALA A 57 9.82 1.66 12.98
C ALA A 57 10.87 2.39 12.11
N PHE A 58 10.75 2.30 10.79
CA PHE A 58 11.56 3.04 9.84
C PHE A 58 10.75 4.23 9.29
N SER A 59 11.44 5.29 8.87
CA SER A 59 10.82 6.37 8.10
C SER A 59 10.33 5.80 6.78
N LEU A 60 9.04 5.48 6.70
CA LEU A 60 8.41 4.89 5.52
C LEU A 60 8.24 5.95 4.44
N ASP A 61 8.78 5.69 3.26
CA ASP A 61 8.59 6.56 2.11
C ASP A 61 7.24 6.30 1.42
N VAL A 62 6.80 7.29 0.64
CA VAL A 62 5.60 7.27 -0.22
C VAL A 62 5.51 5.96 -1.02
N THR A 63 6.62 5.45 -1.55
CA THR A 63 6.68 4.20 -2.34
C THR A 63 6.09 2.99 -1.62
N ILE A 64 6.33 2.82 -0.31
CA ILE A 64 5.85 1.66 0.46
C ILE A 64 4.34 1.75 0.64
N TYR A 65 3.84 2.94 0.98
CA TYR A 65 2.41 3.20 1.05
C TYR A 65 1.73 3.01 -0.31
N CYS A 66 2.32 3.51 -1.41
CA CYS A 66 1.80 3.35 -2.76
C CYS A 66 1.61 1.89 -3.15
N ALA A 67 2.60 1.05 -2.82
CA ALA A 67 2.54 -0.38 -3.12
C ALA A 67 1.48 -1.10 -2.26
N ALA A 68 1.37 -0.76 -0.98
CA ALA A 68 0.34 -1.31 -0.08
C ALA A 68 -1.07 -0.89 -0.52
N LEU A 69 -1.25 0.37 -0.91
CA LEU A 69 -2.47 0.92 -1.50
C LEU A 69 -2.85 0.21 -2.80
N THR A 70 -1.88 0.00 -3.69
CA THR A 70 -2.08 -0.73 -4.95
C THR A 70 -2.47 -2.18 -4.70
N ALA A 71 -1.84 -2.85 -3.73
CA ALA A 71 -2.20 -4.22 -3.33
C ALA A 71 -3.64 -4.29 -2.81
N CYS A 72 -4.01 -3.36 -1.91
CA CYS A 72 -5.37 -3.24 -1.38
C CYS A 72 -6.39 -2.93 -2.48
N GLY A 73 -6.07 -2.01 -3.40
CA GLY A 73 -6.97 -1.61 -4.47
C GLY A 73 -7.23 -2.73 -5.48
N ARG A 74 -6.18 -3.45 -5.88
CA ARG A 74 -6.33 -4.62 -6.75
C ARG A 74 -7.12 -5.76 -6.09
N ALA A 75 -7.02 -5.88 -4.76
CA ALA A 75 -7.75 -6.86 -3.97
C ALA A 75 -9.19 -6.41 -3.57
N GLY A 76 -9.62 -5.20 -3.95
CA GLY A 76 -10.93 -4.66 -3.60
C GLY A 76 -11.08 -4.28 -2.11
N GLN A 77 -9.96 -4.13 -1.40
CA GLN A 77 -9.93 -3.83 0.03
C GLN A 77 -10.00 -2.32 0.28
N TRP A 78 -11.11 -1.71 -0.13
CA TRP A 78 -11.33 -0.27 -0.08
C TRP A 78 -11.13 0.34 1.33
N ARG A 79 -11.56 -0.36 2.39
CA ARG A 79 -11.41 0.12 3.78
C ARG A 79 -9.94 0.28 4.18
N HIS A 80 -9.11 -0.68 3.79
CA HIS A 80 -7.68 -0.65 4.06
C HIS A 80 -6.97 0.40 3.20
N SER A 81 -7.38 0.57 1.94
CA SER A 81 -6.87 1.65 1.10
C SER A 81 -7.18 3.03 1.70
N ILE A 82 -8.40 3.27 2.18
CA ILE A 82 -8.75 4.56 2.79
C ILE A 82 -7.95 4.81 4.08
N ALA A 83 -7.81 3.79 4.94
CA ALA A 83 -7.03 3.93 6.16
C ALA A 83 -5.55 4.28 5.86
N LEU A 84 -4.95 3.65 4.85
CA LEU A 84 -3.60 3.96 4.39
C LEU A 84 -3.46 5.40 3.86
N LEU A 85 -4.46 5.92 3.15
CA LEU A 85 -4.44 7.31 2.66
C LEU A 85 -4.52 8.33 3.81
N ASP A 86 -5.34 8.05 4.81
CA ASP A 86 -5.43 8.91 6.00
C ASP A 86 -4.16 8.83 6.86
N GLU A 87 -3.51 7.67 6.90
CA GLU A 87 -2.21 7.48 7.54
C GLU A 87 -1.09 8.26 6.80
N MET A 88 -1.02 8.18 5.46
CA MET A 88 -0.10 9.00 4.66
C MET A 88 -0.33 10.49 4.89
N SER A 89 -1.61 10.90 4.91
CA SER A 89 -1.98 12.27 5.20
C SER A 89 -1.49 12.65 6.60
N SER A 90 -1.77 11.86 7.63
CA SER A 90 -1.31 12.15 8.99
C SER A 90 0.22 12.17 9.14
N ALA A 91 0.93 11.42 8.31
CA ALA A 91 2.39 11.35 8.25
C ALA A 91 3.05 12.48 7.43
N GLN A 92 2.29 13.47 6.94
CA GLN A 92 2.83 14.55 6.09
C GLN A 92 3.45 14.06 4.77
N LEU A 93 2.99 12.90 4.29
CA LEU A 93 3.42 12.33 3.03
C LEU A 93 2.44 12.72 1.93
N ALA A 94 2.96 13.39 0.89
CA ALA A 94 2.16 13.76 -0.28
C ALA A 94 1.71 12.48 -1.02
N ALA A 95 0.41 12.17 -0.94
CA ALA A 95 -0.18 11.13 -1.76
C ALA A 95 -0.06 11.54 -3.23
N ASP A 96 0.50 10.65 -4.05
CA ASP A 96 0.65 10.85 -5.47
C ASP A 96 -0.65 10.50 -6.23
N LYS A 97 -0.71 10.89 -7.51
CA LYS A 97 -1.86 10.56 -8.38
C LYS A 97 -2.11 9.05 -8.45
N VAL A 98 -1.06 8.23 -8.28
CA VAL A 98 -1.13 6.78 -8.35
C VAL A 98 -1.86 6.21 -7.12
N THR A 99 -1.60 6.75 -5.93
CA THR A 99 -2.25 6.33 -4.68
C THR A 99 -3.72 6.70 -4.64
N CYS A 100 -4.06 7.92 -5.07
CA CYS A 100 -5.45 8.33 -5.21
C CYS A 100 -6.19 7.42 -6.20
N ALA A 101 -5.61 7.17 -7.39
CA ALA A 101 -6.21 6.28 -8.39
C ALA A 101 -6.38 4.84 -7.89
N ALA A 102 -5.42 4.31 -7.13
CA ALA A 102 -5.51 2.97 -6.55
C ALA A 102 -6.65 2.86 -5.53
N ALA A 103 -6.88 3.90 -4.72
CA ALA A 103 -7.99 3.95 -3.77
C ALA A 103 -9.35 4.10 -4.45
N VAL A 104 -9.47 4.92 -5.51
CA VAL A 104 -10.69 4.99 -6.34
C VAL A 104 -11.01 3.62 -6.91
N ALA A 105 -10.03 2.98 -7.55
CA ALA A 105 -10.20 1.65 -8.14
C ALA A 105 -10.59 0.60 -7.08
N ALA A 106 -10.09 0.71 -5.85
CA ALA A 106 -10.50 -0.14 -4.73
C ALA A 106 -12.00 0.02 -4.42
N CYS A 107 -12.46 1.27 -4.35
CA CYS A 107 -13.83 1.62 -3.98
C CYS A 107 -14.82 1.24 -5.08
N GLU A 108 -14.45 1.46 -6.35
CA GLU A 108 -15.24 1.03 -7.51
C GLU A 108 -15.44 -0.48 -7.54
N ARG A 109 -14.35 -1.24 -7.36
CA ARG A 109 -14.40 -2.72 -7.33
C ARG A 109 -15.22 -3.26 -6.16
N ALA A 110 -15.34 -2.50 -5.07
CA ALA A 110 -16.15 -2.86 -3.91
C ALA A 110 -17.61 -2.38 -4.00
N GLY A 111 -18.01 -1.69 -5.08
CA GLY A 111 -19.34 -1.09 -5.20
C GLY A 111 -19.60 0.03 -4.19
N LYS A 112 -18.54 0.68 -3.69
CA LYS A 112 -18.57 1.74 -2.68
C LYS A 112 -17.98 3.05 -3.23
N SER A 113 -18.18 3.32 -4.52
CA SER A 113 -17.60 4.46 -5.24
C SER A 113 -17.94 5.81 -4.60
N ASP A 114 -19.19 6.02 -4.18
CA ASP A 114 -19.63 7.28 -3.53
C ASP A 114 -18.87 7.57 -2.22
N HIS A 115 -18.65 6.56 -1.39
CA HIS A 115 -17.91 6.73 -0.14
C HIS A 115 -16.44 7.00 -0.40
N GLY A 116 -15.84 6.30 -1.36
CA GLY A 116 -14.44 6.49 -1.75
C GLY A 116 -14.18 7.90 -2.29
N LEU A 117 -15.04 8.38 -3.19
CA LEU A 117 -14.89 9.70 -3.82
C LEU A 117 -15.06 10.86 -2.82
N ARG A 118 -15.99 10.77 -1.86
CA ARG A 118 -16.14 11.81 -0.83
C ARG A 118 -14.93 11.91 0.08
N LEU A 119 -14.37 10.76 0.48
CA LEU A 119 -13.17 10.72 1.31
C LEU A 119 -11.94 11.24 0.55
N LEU A 120 -11.81 10.87 -0.74
CA LEU A 120 -10.75 11.37 -1.59
C LEU A 120 -10.79 12.89 -1.79
N ARG A 121 -11.98 13.45 -2.02
CA ARG A 121 -12.14 14.92 -2.08
C ARG A 121 -11.68 15.59 -0.79
N GLY A 122 -12.01 15.00 0.36
CA GLY A 122 -11.54 15.50 1.66
C GLY A 122 -10.03 15.39 1.86
N THR A 123 -9.39 14.33 1.33
CA THR A 123 -7.93 14.19 1.38
C THR A 123 -7.22 15.08 0.37
N GLU A 124 -7.79 15.29 -0.82
CA GLU A 124 -7.26 16.24 -1.82
C GLU A 124 -7.29 17.67 -1.29
N ASP A 125 -8.37 18.07 -0.61
CA ASP A 125 -8.46 19.38 0.07
C ASP A 125 -7.34 19.55 1.12
N ARG A 126 -7.06 18.50 1.90
CA ARG A 126 -5.97 18.49 2.91
C ARG A 126 -4.58 18.52 2.27
N ILE A 127 -4.38 17.82 1.16
CA ILE A 127 -3.11 17.80 0.42
C ILE A 127 -2.86 19.16 -0.27
N LEU A 128 -3.89 19.74 -0.88
CA LEU A 128 -3.83 21.07 -1.48
C LEU A 128 -3.58 22.13 -0.41
N SER A 129 -4.21 22.02 0.77
CA SER A 129 -3.94 22.90 1.92
C SER A 129 -2.49 22.86 2.40
N TRP A 130 -1.72 21.80 2.10
CA TRP A 130 -0.32 21.66 2.52
C TRP A 130 0.70 22.03 1.45
N MET A 131 0.26 22.13 0.19
CA MET A 131 1.10 22.50 -0.93
C MET A 131 1.22 24.04 -1.09
N PHE A 132 0.39 24.80 -0.38
CA PHE A 132 0.33 26.26 -0.40
C PHE A 132 0.62 26.92 0.98
N ASP A 133 1.05 26.15 1.97
CA ASP A 133 1.51 26.64 3.29
C ASP A 133 3.05 26.60 3.38
#